data_AF-A0A1H5ZSC8-F1
#
_entry.id   AF-A0A1H5ZSC8-F1
#
_cell.length_a   1.000
_cell.length_b   1.000
_cell.length_c   1.000
_cell.angle_alpha   90.00
_cell.angle_beta   90.00
_cell.angle_gamma   90.00
#
_symmetry.space_group_name_H-M   'P 1'
#
loop_
_entity.id
_entity.type
_entity.pdbx_description
1 polymer ?
#
loop_
_entity_poly.entity_id
_entity_poly.type
_entity_poly.pdbx_seq_one_letter_code
_entity_poly.pdbx_strand_id
1 'polypeptide(L)'
;MKVNNWKKVVCGGTGALMIVLTGCESVGGLDVNKALVNQYAVKSAESQETLKFELLTGDLAGLPPEAQKLVGLFKEVTVKFTEEKIQDPRNASMKGEFTYGKGSIPFELSLQDEDIIIRIEGVSKPIYIRNAQTSPLNGGLLVPGQKSIQELQKVLEDKLPSLASFFIGHAPNPKTIGVTSVSENVYNETVSLQKLHAEIKGSEALGLVKTFLQNIAADEKGLKEFLGTVFDVFGPIAKEAAEQSGEENKLLDAYLSNKTLAVETMYAAVQTGLKDVLESYDKTTDELLNGPAGEPLRDILSDRSSVNVDLYVDSSQHIRKSSAGLTIPLPEAETGLKGIKLSVTGERWNINQPVTINPVKADGDRFTYDATDPDSVPSLGSFLKSVDKNSSIYKLLKEDLQITKRSFTLPLDDEDMTSFGFGGYRKGDVSMAPVTYVANMLDAKVKWDGATKQITVTDDLGGHTIVFTLGSAEALVDGKPVALEQAVELNGDYTNVPLRFLAETLGGVAKWDSEQDAVIITRQ
;
A
#
# COMPACT_ATOMS: atom_id res chain seq x y z
N MET A 1 3.32 4.53 6.67
CA MET A 1 4.18 3.58 5.91
C MET A 1 3.27 2.78 4.99
N LYS A 2 3.67 2.62 3.72
CA LYS A 2 2.95 2.05 2.54
C LYS A 2 2.17 3.06 1.69
N VAL A 3 2.89 3.62 0.72
CA VAL A 3 2.34 4.26 -0.49
C VAL A 3 2.04 3.13 -1.47
N ASN A 4 0.76 2.84 -1.72
CA ASN A 4 0.36 1.80 -2.67
C ASN A 4 0.04 2.46 -4.01
N ASN A 5 1.03 2.51 -4.89
CA ASN A 5 0.87 3.06 -6.22
C ASN A 5 0.37 1.95 -7.16
N TRP A 6 -0.95 1.74 -7.19
CA TRP A 6 -1.64 0.70 -7.98
C TRP A 6 -1.20 0.68 -9.46
N LYS A 7 -0.90 1.85 -10.05
CA LYS A 7 -0.41 1.96 -11.44
C LYS A 7 0.96 1.30 -11.64
N LYS A 8 1.80 1.28 -10.59
CA LYS A 8 3.07 0.54 -10.59
C LYS A 8 2.91 -0.94 -10.30
N VAL A 9 1.76 -1.41 -9.80
CA VAL A 9 1.54 -2.86 -9.61
C VAL A 9 1.08 -3.49 -10.92
N VAL A 10 0.12 -2.87 -11.59
CA VAL A 10 -0.47 -3.35 -12.86
C VAL A 10 0.48 -3.18 -14.05
N CYS A 11 1.31 -2.13 -14.08
CA CYS A 11 2.33 -1.95 -15.12
C CYS A 11 3.76 -2.28 -14.65
N GLY A 12 3.98 -2.53 -13.36
CA GLY A 12 5.33 -2.57 -12.77
C GLY A 12 5.53 -3.57 -11.64
N GLY A 13 4.66 -4.57 -11.48
CA GLY A 13 4.94 -5.75 -10.66
C GLY A 13 6.30 -6.38 -11.01
N THR A 14 6.66 -6.32 -12.30
CA THR A 14 8.02 -6.55 -12.80
C THR A 14 8.95 -5.34 -12.58
N GLY A 15 8.50 -4.11 -12.83
CA GLY A 15 9.31 -2.89 -12.76
C GLY A 15 10.04 -2.64 -11.43
N ALA A 16 9.41 -2.91 -10.28
CA ALA A 16 10.03 -2.72 -8.96
C ALA A 16 11.10 -3.77 -8.62
N LEU A 17 10.95 -5.00 -9.15
CA LEU A 17 11.96 -6.07 -9.06
C LEU A 17 13.05 -5.94 -10.15
N MET A 18 12.82 -5.12 -11.18
CA MET A 18 13.72 -4.94 -12.33
C MET A 18 14.78 -3.82 -12.16
N ILE A 19 14.86 -3.13 -11.02
CA ILE A 19 15.85 -2.05 -10.79
C ILE A 19 17.31 -2.55 -10.83
N VAL A 20 17.54 -3.86 -10.83
CA VAL A 20 18.88 -4.46 -10.66
C VAL A 20 19.46 -5.03 -11.97
N LEU A 21 18.78 -4.86 -13.10
CA LEU A 21 19.25 -5.40 -14.38
C LEU A 21 19.47 -4.26 -15.34
N THR A 22 20.74 -3.99 -15.70
CA THR A 22 21.26 -3.72 -17.07
C THR A 22 22.49 -2.83 -17.14
N GLY A 23 23.59 -3.36 -17.68
CA GLY A 23 24.75 -2.55 -18.12
C GLY A 23 24.59 -1.95 -19.53
N CYS A 24 25.54 -1.09 -19.94
CA CYS A 24 25.56 -0.39 -21.24
C CYS A 24 25.66 -1.27 -22.49
N GLU A 25 25.89 -2.58 -22.37
CA GLU A 25 26.07 -3.50 -23.50
C GLU A 25 24.86 -4.39 -23.73
N SER A 26 24.50 -4.62 -25.00
CA SER A 26 23.48 -5.59 -25.37
C SER A 26 23.84 -6.98 -24.86
N VAL A 27 22.94 -7.61 -24.10
CA VAL A 27 23.17 -8.98 -23.61
C VAL A 27 22.75 -9.95 -24.71
N GLY A 28 23.70 -10.69 -25.28
CA GLY A 28 23.39 -11.67 -26.33
C GLY A 28 22.65 -11.10 -27.55
N GLY A 29 22.87 -9.82 -27.89
CA GLY A 29 22.21 -9.14 -29.00
C GLY A 29 20.84 -8.52 -28.68
N LEU A 30 20.33 -8.67 -27.45
CA LEU A 30 19.14 -7.97 -26.96
C LEU A 30 19.52 -6.63 -26.33
N ASP A 31 18.84 -5.56 -26.75
CA ASP A 31 18.91 -4.24 -26.11
C ASP A 31 17.97 -4.20 -24.90
N VAL A 32 18.48 -4.69 -23.76
CA VAL A 32 17.69 -4.83 -22.54
C VAL A 32 17.26 -3.44 -22.01
N ASN A 33 18.12 -2.43 -22.13
CA ASN A 33 17.80 -1.05 -21.72
C ASN A 33 16.55 -0.56 -22.46
N LYS A 34 16.55 -0.69 -23.78
CA LYS A 34 15.42 -0.29 -24.61
C LYS A 34 14.17 -1.09 -24.29
N ALA A 35 14.28 -2.40 -24.08
CA ALA A 35 13.13 -3.24 -23.73
C ALA A 35 12.48 -2.83 -22.40
N LEU A 36 13.29 -2.47 -21.38
CA LEU A 36 12.83 -1.98 -20.08
C LEU A 36 12.25 -0.56 -20.16
N VAL A 37 12.93 0.36 -20.85
CA VAL A 37 12.46 1.74 -21.03
C VAL A 37 11.15 1.79 -21.81
N ASN A 38 11.00 0.94 -22.83
CA ASN A 38 9.79 0.86 -23.65
C ASN A 38 8.53 0.51 -22.83
N GLN A 39 8.66 -0.11 -21.65
CA GLN A 39 7.50 -0.40 -20.80
C GLN A 39 6.83 0.87 -20.28
N TYR A 40 7.59 1.93 -20.04
CA TYR A 40 7.06 3.23 -19.62
C TYR A 40 6.40 4.01 -20.78
N ALA A 41 6.61 3.58 -22.03
CA ALA A 41 5.99 4.17 -23.21
C ALA A 41 4.68 3.47 -23.63
N VAL A 42 4.27 2.40 -22.94
CA VAL A 42 3.02 1.69 -23.22
C VAL A 42 1.83 2.52 -22.77
N LYS A 43 0.95 2.87 -23.71
CA LYS A 43 -0.27 3.66 -23.45
C LYS A 43 -1.53 2.80 -23.41
N SER A 44 -1.55 1.74 -24.21
CA SER A 44 -2.64 0.77 -24.26
C SER A 44 -2.10 -0.65 -24.36
N ALA A 45 -2.79 -1.60 -23.76
CA ALA A 45 -2.46 -3.02 -23.83
C ALA A 45 -3.59 -3.88 -23.26
N GLU A 46 -3.57 -5.15 -23.61
CA GLU A 46 -4.27 -6.19 -22.86
C GLU A 46 -3.25 -7.10 -22.17
N SER A 47 -3.55 -7.54 -20.94
CA SER A 47 -2.68 -8.43 -20.18
C SER A 47 -3.43 -9.45 -19.32
N GLN A 48 -2.66 -10.45 -18.91
CA GLN A 48 -2.97 -11.36 -17.81
C GLN A 48 -1.78 -11.37 -16.86
N GLU A 49 -2.05 -11.35 -15.56
CA GLU A 49 -1.02 -11.36 -14.53
C GLU A 49 -1.42 -12.31 -13.39
N THR A 50 -0.45 -12.98 -12.79
CA THR A 50 -0.63 -13.79 -11.59
C THR A 50 0.42 -13.40 -10.56
N LEU A 51 -0.04 -12.89 -9.42
CA LEU A 51 0.77 -12.62 -8.24
C LEU A 51 0.58 -13.79 -7.27
N LYS A 52 1.67 -14.41 -6.84
CA LYS A 52 1.67 -15.51 -5.87
C LYS A 52 2.52 -15.13 -4.67
N PHE A 53 1.96 -15.29 -3.48
CA PHE A 53 2.65 -15.21 -2.20
C PHE A 53 2.65 -16.59 -1.56
N GLU A 54 3.82 -17.04 -1.11
CA GLU A 54 4.01 -18.35 -0.47
C GLU A 54 4.78 -18.16 0.84
N LEU A 55 4.25 -18.68 1.95
CA LEU A 55 5.01 -18.92 3.18
C LEU A 55 5.68 -20.29 3.10
N LEU A 56 7.00 -20.30 3.16
CA LEU A 56 7.79 -21.52 3.27
C LEU A 56 7.76 -21.97 4.74
N THR A 57 7.24 -23.16 5.00
CA THR A 57 6.99 -23.66 6.37
C THR A 57 7.74 -24.96 6.68
N GLY A 58 8.16 -25.13 7.93
CA GLY A 58 8.62 -26.36 8.59
C GLY A 58 7.61 -26.81 9.64
N ASP A 59 8.10 -27.18 10.83
CA ASP A 59 7.25 -27.56 11.96
C ASP A 59 6.69 -26.32 12.68
N LEU A 60 5.37 -26.14 12.62
CA LEU A 60 4.66 -24.97 13.17
C LEU A 60 4.19 -25.18 14.62
N ALA A 61 4.55 -26.29 15.27
CA ALA A 61 4.09 -26.61 16.63
C ALA A 61 4.41 -25.53 17.68
N GLY A 62 5.48 -24.74 17.46
CA GLY A 62 5.86 -23.62 18.31
C GLY A 62 4.96 -22.37 18.21
N LEU A 63 4.07 -22.30 17.20
CA LEU A 63 3.14 -21.16 17.05
C LEU A 63 1.86 -21.36 17.87
N PRO A 64 1.25 -20.28 18.41
CA PRO A 64 -0.09 -20.34 18.99
C PRO A 64 -1.14 -20.87 18.00
N PRO A 65 -2.22 -21.52 18.46
CA PRO A 65 -3.26 -22.08 17.58
C PRO A 65 -3.85 -21.07 16.60
N GLU A 66 -4.13 -19.82 17.01
CA GLU A 66 -4.58 -18.77 16.08
C GLU A 66 -3.55 -18.47 14.99
N ALA A 67 -2.27 -18.41 15.34
CA ALA A 67 -1.20 -18.18 14.37
C ALA A 67 -1.05 -19.35 13.39
N GLN A 68 -1.14 -20.60 13.87
CA GLN A 68 -1.15 -21.78 13.00
C GLN A 68 -2.33 -21.76 12.02
N LYS A 69 -3.53 -21.38 12.49
CA LYS A 69 -4.71 -21.22 11.64
C LYS A 69 -4.46 -20.18 10.54
N LEU A 70 -3.90 -19.02 10.88
CA LEU A 70 -3.58 -17.96 9.91
C LEU A 70 -2.50 -18.37 8.92
N VAL A 71 -1.44 -19.04 9.37
CA VAL A 71 -0.41 -19.60 8.48
C VAL A 71 -1.03 -20.61 7.53
N GLY A 72 -1.90 -21.52 8.00
CA GLY A 72 -2.60 -22.46 7.12
C GLY A 72 -3.51 -21.76 6.10
N LEU A 73 -4.16 -20.67 6.50
CA LEU A 73 -5.07 -19.91 5.65
C LEU A 73 -4.35 -19.16 4.51
N PHE A 74 -3.19 -18.58 4.81
CA PHE A 74 -2.43 -17.72 3.90
C PHE A 74 -1.10 -18.31 3.44
N LYS A 75 -0.85 -19.61 3.71
CA LYS A 75 0.36 -20.32 3.29
C LYS A 75 0.64 -20.11 1.81
N GLU A 76 -0.41 -20.12 1.01
CA GLU A 76 -0.37 -19.81 -0.40
C GLU A 76 -1.54 -18.86 -0.70
N VAL A 77 -1.21 -17.68 -1.24
CA VAL A 77 -2.17 -16.67 -1.67
C VAL A 77 -1.87 -16.33 -3.11
N THR A 78 -2.90 -16.33 -3.95
CA THR A 78 -2.78 -15.97 -5.36
C THR A 78 -3.75 -14.87 -5.70
N VAL A 79 -3.28 -13.81 -6.35
CA VAL A 79 -4.13 -12.83 -7.03
C VAL A 79 -3.91 -13.01 -8.52
N LYS A 80 -4.94 -13.47 -9.23
CA LYS A 80 -4.88 -13.69 -10.67
C LYS A 80 -5.73 -12.65 -11.37
N PHE A 81 -5.11 -11.84 -12.20
CA PHE A 81 -5.78 -10.98 -13.17
C PHE A 81 -5.96 -11.76 -14.47
N THR A 82 -7.17 -12.26 -14.68
CA THR A 82 -7.55 -13.07 -15.85
C THR A 82 -7.81 -12.23 -17.10
N GLU A 83 -8.08 -10.95 -16.91
CA GLU A 83 -8.25 -9.99 -17.99
C GLU A 83 -7.89 -8.61 -17.46
N GLU A 84 -6.96 -7.95 -18.10
CA GLU A 84 -6.63 -6.56 -17.87
C GLU A 84 -6.64 -5.83 -19.20
N LYS A 85 -7.29 -4.68 -19.23
CA LYS A 85 -7.39 -3.84 -20.41
C LYS A 85 -7.04 -2.42 -20.03
N ILE A 86 -6.02 -1.89 -20.69
CA ILE A 86 -5.61 -0.50 -20.57
C ILE A 86 -5.92 0.13 -21.93
N GLN A 87 -6.88 1.05 -21.95
CA GLN A 87 -7.19 1.85 -23.14
C GLN A 87 -6.27 3.07 -23.21
N ASP A 88 -6.05 3.71 -22.06
CA ASP A 88 -5.14 4.84 -21.87
C ASP A 88 -4.77 4.95 -20.37
N PRO A 89 -3.82 5.84 -19.97
CA PRO A 89 -3.38 5.97 -18.56
C PRO A 89 -4.48 6.31 -17.53
N ARG A 90 -5.66 6.72 -18.00
CA ARG A 90 -6.82 7.12 -17.19
C ARG A 90 -8.00 6.16 -17.32
N ASN A 91 -7.96 5.22 -18.26
CA ASN A 91 -9.06 4.29 -18.52
C ASN A 91 -8.54 2.86 -18.57
N ALA A 92 -8.88 2.08 -17.54
CA ALA A 92 -8.50 0.68 -17.43
C ALA A 92 -9.61 -0.17 -16.79
N SER A 93 -9.66 -1.46 -17.13
CA SER A 93 -10.53 -2.44 -16.50
C SER A 93 -9.79 -3.74 -16.23
N MET A 94 -10.09 -4.38 -15.10
CA MET A 94 -9.45 -5.61 -14.66
C MET A 94 -10.48 -6.57 -14.09
N LYS A 95 -10.29 -7.84 -14.37
CA LYS A 95 -11.07 -8.94 -13.82
C LYS A 95 -10.14 -10.01 -13.30
N GLY A 96 -10.39 -10.46 -12.09
CA GLY A 96 -9.53 -11.43 -11.45
C GLY A 96 -10.17 -12.19 -10.32
N GLU A 97 -9.33 -12.92 -9.62
CA GLU A 97 -9.69 -13.70 -8.45
C GLU A 97 -8.60 -13.63 -7.38
N PHE A 98 -9.02 -13.50 -6.13
CA PHE A 98 -8.18 -13.66 -4.94
C PHE A 98 -8.39 -15.06 -4.38
N THR A 99 -7.35 -15.88 -4.37
CA THR A 99 -7.39 -17.27 -3.89
C THR A 99 -6.53 -17.41 -2.64
N TYR A 100 -7.08 -18.07 -1.63
CA TYR A 100 -6.43 -18.40 -0.37
C TYR A 100 -6.76 -19.84 0.03
N GLY A 101 -6.21 -20.34 1.15
CA GLY A 101 -6.27 -21.75 1.52
C GLY A 101 -7.68 -22.36 1.67
N LYS A 102 -8.75 -21.57 1.73
CA LYS A 102 -10.14 -22.06 1.85
C LYS A 102 -11.09 -21.63 0.74
N GLY A 103 -10.66 -20.84 -0.23
CA GLY A 103 -11.55 -20.39 -1.29
C GLY A 103 -10.95 -19.39 -2.27
N SER A 104 -11.76 -19.04 -3.26
CA SER A 104 -11.49 -17.98 -4.23
C SER A 104 -12.59 -16.91 -4.13
N ILE A 105 -12.21 -15.66 -4.33
CA ILE A 105 -13.06 -14.47 -4.29
C ILE A 105 -12.86 -13.71 -5.60
N PRO A 106 -13.76 -13.88 -6.57
CA PRO A 106 -13.72 -13.12 -7.81
C PRO A 106 -13.95 -11.62 -7.59
N PHE A 107 -13.28 -10.80 -8.39
CA PHE A 107 -13.42 -9.35 -8.37
C PHE A 107 -13.31 -8.74 -9.78
N GLU A 108 -13.90 -7.56 -9.92
CA GLU A 108 -13.78 -6.70 -11.10
C GLU A 108 -13.44 -5.29 -10.64
N LEU A 109 -12.59 -4.58 -11.37
CA LEU A 109 -12.20 -3.22 -11.08
C LEU A 109 -12.12 -2.40 -12.36
N SER A 110 -12.56 -1.14 -12.34
CA SER A 110 -12.29 -0.20 -13.42
C SER A 110 -11.78 1.14 -12.90
N LEU A 111 -10.74 1.66 -13.54
CA LEU A 111 -10.31 3.05 -13.45
C LEU A 111 -10.98 3.82 -14.60
N GLN A 112 -11.71 4.88 -14.26
CA GLN A 112 -12.35 5.79 -15.21
C GLN A 112 -12.00 7.21 -14.80
N ASP A 113 -11.16 7.87 -15.58
CA ASP A 113 -10.52 9.15 -15.24
C ASP A 113 -9.75 9.11 -13.90
N GLU A 114 -10.33 9.67 -12.84
CA GLU A 114 -9.74 9.73 -11.50
C GLU A 114 -10.38 8.75 -10.51
N ASP A 115 -11.47 8.09 -10.91
CA ASP A 115 -12.31 7.30 -10.03
C ASP A 115 -12.05 5.79 -10.21
N ILE A 116 -12.07 5.05 -9.10
CA ILE A 116 -11.91 3.59 -9.08
C ILE A 116 -13.23 2.96 -8.65
N ILE A 117 -13.69 1.98 -9.42
CA ILE A 117 -14.93 1.24 -9.16
C ILE A 117 -14.56 -0.22 -8.96
N ILE A 118 -14.92 -0.80 -7.82
CA ILE A 118 -14.58 -2.17 -7.44
C ILE A 118 -15.87 -2.96 -7.18
N ARG A 119 -15.98 -4.12 -7.81
CA ARG A 119 -17.03 -5.11 -7.54
C ARG A 119 -16.35 -6.37 -7.02
N ILE A 120 -16.85 -6.88 -5.89
CA ILE A 120 -16.35 -8.11 -5.26
C ILE A 120 -17.51 -9.09 -5.21
N GLU A 121 -17.29 -10.34 -5.62
CA GLU A 121 -18.31 -11.37 -5.53
C GLU A 121 -18.78 -11.54 -4.07
N GLY A 122 -20.10 -11.63 -3.88
CA GLY A 122 -20.71 -11.71 -2.55
C GLY A 122 -20.96 -10.36 -1.90
N VAL A 123 -20.46 -9.24 -2.45
CA VAL A 123 -20.79 -7.89 -1.98
C VAL A 123 -21.87 -7.30 -2.88
N SER A 124 -23.03 -6.98 -2.30
CA SER A 124 -24.21 -6.53 -3.05
C SER A 124 -24.07 -5.12 -3.65
N LYS A 125 -23.18 -4.29 -3.10
CA LYS A 125 -22.92 -2.92 -3.55
C LYS A 125 -21.48 -2.78 -4.07
N PRO A 126 -21.26 -2.16 -5.23
CA PRO A 126 -19.90 -1.82 -5.66
C PRO A 126 -19.31 -0.73 -4.76
N ILE A 127 -17.97 -0.71 -4.67
CA ILE A 127 -17.20 0.31 -3.99
C ILE A 127 -16.75 1.33 -5.03
N TYR A 128 -17.05 2.60 -4.77
CA TYR A 128 -16.75 3.72 -5.63
C TYR A 128 -15.79 4.67 -4.90
N ILE A 129 -14.54 4.68 -5.32
CA ILE A 129 -13.50 5.53 -4.76
C ILE A 129 -13.33 6.74 -5.67
N ARG A 130 -13.79 7.90 -5.21
CA ARG A 130 -13.66 9.17 -5.91
C ARG A 130 -12.30 9.78 -5.69
N ASN A 131 -11.82 10.52 -6.69
CA ASN A 131 -10.58 11.28 -6.58
C ASN A 131 -9.39 10.38 -6.18
N ALA A 132 -9.44 9.09 -6.54
CA ALA A 132 -8.46 8.11 -6.11
C ALA A 132 -7.05 8.51 -6.57
N GLN A 133 -6.92 9.21 -7.70
CA GLN A 133 -5.65 9.64 -8.25
C GLN A 133 -5.12 10.98 -7.71
N THR A 134 -5.89 11.71 -6.89
CA THR A 134 -5.48 13.03 -6.34
C THR A 134 -5.10 13.00 -4.86
N SER A 135 -5.38 11.90 -4.16
CA SER A 135 -5.08 11.76 -2.73
C SER A 135 -3.57 11.63 -2.45
N PRO A 136 -3.00 12.37 -1.47
CA PRO A 136 -1.60 12.26 -1.05
C PRO A 136 -1.18 10.83 -0.66
N LEU A 137 -2.14 10.02 -0.20
CA LEU A 137 -1.94 8.62 0.19
C LEU A 137 -1.53 7.71 -0.99
N ASN A 138 -1.79 8.13 -2.23
CA ASN A 138 -1.40 7.41 -3.45
C ASN A 138 -0.09 7.93 -4.07
N GLY A 139 0.72 8.67 -3.29
CA GLY A 139 1.98 9.23 -3.78
C GLY A 139 1.82 10.53 -4.57
N GLY A 140 0.68 11.21 -4.40
CA GLY A 140 0.55 12.61 -4.80
C GLY A 140 1.55 13.45 -4.00
N LEU A 141 2.44 14.16 -4.68
CA LEU A 141 3.15 15.27 -4.05
C LEU A 141 2.11 16.23 -3.48
N LEU A 142 2.42 16.84 -2.33
CA LEU A 142 1.67 17.97 -1.79
C LEU A 142 1.83 19.15 -2.77
N VAL A 143 1.04 19.13 -3.85
CA VAL A 143 0.96 20.22 -4.82
C VAL A 143 -0.35 20.96 -4.53
N PRO A 144 -0.30 22.25 -4.20
CA PRO A 144 -1.51 23.05 -4.07
C PRO A 144 -2.30 23.08 -5.39
N GLY A 145 -3.57 22.70 -5.35
CA GLY A 145 -4.51 22.84 -6.47
C GLY A 145 -4.68 21.59 -7.35
N GLN A 146 -5.91 21.33 -7.80
CA GLN A 146 -6.26 20.14 -8.60
C GLN A 146 -5.77 20.23 -10.06
N LYS A 147 -5.61 21.45 -10.61
CA LYS A 147 -5.14 21.68 -11.99
C LYS A 147 -3.63 21.42 -12.16
N SER A 148 -2.81 21.84 -11.19
CA SER A 148 -1.35 21.64 -11.18
C SER A 148 -0.98 20.16 -11.05
N ILE A 149 -1.79 19.35 -10.34
CA ILE A 149 -1.61 17.88 -10.26
C ILE A 149 -1.80 17.20 -11.62
N GLN A 150 -2.81 17.60 -12.40
CA GLN A 150 -3.06 16.99 -13.72
C GLN A 150 -1.98 17.36 -14.75
N GLU A 151 -1.50 18.60 -14.72
CA GLU A 151 -0.37 19.04 -15.56
C GLU A 151 0.93 18.33 -15.17
N LEU A 152 1.20 18.18 -13.87
CA LEU A 152 2.34 17.40 -13.36
C LEU A 152 2.28 15.94 -13.81
N GLN A 153 1.12 15.29 -13.69
CA GLN A 153 0.95 13.90 -14.15
C GLN A 153 1.30 13.76 -15.63
N LYS A 154 0.83 14.69 -16.48
CA LYS A 154 1.12 14.68 -17.92
C LYS A 154 2.61 14.91 -18.21
N VAL A 155 3.25 15.83 -17.50
CA VAL A 155 4.69 16.10 -17.64
C VAL A 155 5.50 14.89 -17.16
N LEU A 156 5.13 14.27 -16.04
CA LEU A 156 5.75 13.04 -15.56
C LEU A 156 5.58 11.90 -16.56
N GLU A 157 4.39 11.67 -17.11
CA GLU A 157 4.15 10.64 -18.13
C GLU A 157 5.06 10.81 -19.35
N ASP A 158 5.27 12.05 -19.83
CA ASP A 158 6.19 12.35 -20.94
C ASP A 158 7.67 12.14 -20.56
N LYS A 159 8.07 12.53 -19.34
CA LYS A 159 9.47 12.48 -18.90
C LYS A 159 9.89 11.16 -18.26
N LEU A 160 8.95 10.29 -17.86
CA LEU A 160 9.24 9.05 -17.16
C LEU A 160 10.18 8.10 -17.93
N PRO A 161 10.06 7.90 -19.26
CA PRO A 161 11.01 7.08 -20.00
C PRO A 161 12.45 7.62 -19.93
N SER A 162 12.63 8.94 -19.99
CA SER A 162 13.95 9.58 -19.88
C SER A 162 14.53 9.44 -18.48
N LEU A 163 13.71 9.67 -17.45
CA LEU A 163 14.12 9.51 -16.05
C LEU A 163 14.48 8.05 -15.73
N ALA A 164 13.69 7.09 -16.23
CA ALA A 164 13.95 5.67 -16.05
C ALA A 164 15.20 5.23 -16.81
N SER A 165 15.41 5.73 -18.04
CA SER A 165 16.57 5.39 -18.87
C SER A 165 17.90 5.70 -18.19
N PHE A 166 17.97 6.76 -17.38
CA PHE A 166 19.17 7.09 -16.64
C PHE A 166 19.54 5.97 -15.66
N PHE A 167 18.62 5.57 -14.78
CA PHE A 167 18.91 4.51 -13.81
C PHE A 167 19.07 3.14 -14.45
N ILE A 168 18.24 2.80 -15.44
CA ILE A 168 18.35 1.53 -16.18
C ILE A 168 19.73 1.45 -16.85
N GLY A 169 20.17 2.49 -17.55
CA GLY A 169 21.47 2.47 -18.24
C GLY A 169 22.70 2.36 -17.32
N HIS A 170 22.57 2.68 -16.03
CA HIS A 170 23.67 2.64 -15.06
C HIS A 170 23.67 1.36 -14.20
N ALA A 171 22.63 0.53 -14.27
CA ALA A 171 22.55 -0.69 -13.50
C ALA A 171 23.72 -1.65 -13.85
N PRO A 172 24.33 -2.36 -12.90
CA PRO A 172 25.25 -3.42 -13.25
C PRO A 172 24.49 -4.66 -13.73
N ASN A 173 25.18 -5.54 -14.44
CA ASN A 173 24.66 -6.89 -14.70
C ASN A 173 24.97 -7.80 -13.50
N PRO A 174 24.04 -8.68 -13.09
CA PRO A 174 24.33 -9.73 -12.11
C PRO A 174 25.26 -10.79 -12.71
N LYS A 175 25.82 -11.66 -11.86
CA LYS A 175 26.71 -12.72 -12.34
C LYS A 175 26.01 -13.73 -13.24
N THR A 176 24.74 -14.02 -12.95
CA THR A 176 23.91 -14.92 -13.75
C THR A 176 22.98 -14.10 -14.62
N ILE A 177 23.34 -13.94 -15.89
CA ILE A 177 22.52 -13.30 -16.90
C ILE A 177 22.77 -13.94 -18.27
N GLY A 178 21.72 -14.12 -19.06
CA GLY A 178 21.84 -14.71 -20.39
C GLY A 178 20.63 -14.45 -21.26
N VAL A 179 20.85 -14.48 -22.58
CA VAL A 179 19.78 -14.35 -23.57
C VAL A 179 19.75 -15.57 -24.46
N THR A 180 18.55 -16.07 -24.71
CA THR A 180 18.29 -17.20 -25.61
C THR A 180 17.12 -16.88 -26.53
N SER A 181 17.17 -17.35 -27.77
CA SER A 181 16.02 -17.22 -28.67
C SER A 181 15.04 -18.37 -28.43
N VAL A 182 13.77 -18.04 -28.24
CA VAL A 182 12.70 -18.99 -27.95
C VAL A 182 11.47 -18.71 -28.81
N SER A 183 10.58 -19.69 -28.90
CA SER A 183 9.26 -19.54 -29.49
C SER A 183 8.25 -19.91 -28.42
N GLU A 184 7.43 -18.94 -28.01
CA GLU A 184 6.50 -19.09 -26.89
C GLU A 184 5.10 -18.67 -27.32
N ASN A 185 4.09 -19.25 -26.68
CA ASN A 185 2.73 -18.74 -26.81
C ASN A 185 2.57 -17.54 -25.89
N VAL A 186 2.11 -16.43 -26.46
CA VAL A 186 1.65 -15.24 -25.74
C VAL A 186 0.18 -15.10 -26.04
N TYR A 187 -0.65 -15.26 -25.02
CA TYR A 187 -2.10 -15.40 -25.19
C TYR A 187 -2.43 -16.56 -26.16
N ASN A 188 -2.84 -16.26 -27.40
CA ASN A 188 -3.22 -17.23 -28.43
C ASN A 188 -2.31 -17.18 -29.68
N GLU A 189 -1.17 -16.49 -29.60
CA GLU A 189 -0.24 -16.34 -30.71
C GLU A 189 1.13 -16.94 -30.35
N THR A 190 1.70 -17.74 -31.25
CA THR A 190 3.09 -18.19 -31.13
C THR A 190 4.01 -17.08 -31.64
N VAL A 191 4.83 -16.52 -30.75
CA VAL A 191 5.72 -15.39 -31.06
C VAL A 191 7.18 -15.84 -30.89
N SER A 192 8.04 -15.44 -31.83
CA SER A 192 9.48 -15.58 -31.69
C SER A 192 10.03 -14.46 -30.80
N LEU A 193 10.71 -14.83 -29.73
CA LEU A 193 11.12 -13.92 -28.65
C LEU A 193 12.59 -14.14 -28.28
N GLN A 194 13.22 -13.10 -27.76
CA GLN A 194 14.47 -13.21 -27.02
C GLN A 194 14.13 -13.32 -25.53
N LYS A 195 14.42 -14.47 -24.92
CA LYS A 195 14.30 -14.70 -23.49
C LYS A 195 15.57 -14.23 -22.80
N LEU A 196 15.48 -13.12 -22.06
CA LEU A 196 16.44 -12.72 -21.04
C LEU A 196 16.15 -13.51 -19.76
N HIS A 197 17.17 -14.18 -19.23
CA HIS A 197 17.18 -14.75 -17.90
C HIS A 197 18.20 -14.01 -17.05
N ALA A 198 17.84 -13.64 -15.83
CA ALA A 198 18.75 -13.09 -14.84
C ALA A 198 18.44 -13.62 -13.44
N GLU A 199 19.50 -13.91 -12.67
CA GLU A 199 19.41 -14.28 -11.27
C GLU A 199 20.35 -13.42 -10.44
N ILE A 200 19.82 -12.83 -9.36
CA ILE A 200 20.58 -12.06 -8.37
C ILE A 200 20.48 -12.80 -7.05
N LYS A 201 21.62 -13.23 -6.51
CA LYS A 201 21.71 -13.75 -5.15
C LYS A 201 21.81 -12.61 -4.13
N GLY A 202 21.32 -12.83 -2.91
CA GLY A 202 21.44 -11.85 -1.83
C GLY A 202 22.89 -11.42 -1.56
N SER A 203 23.84 -12.35 -1.71
CA SER A 203 25.28 -12.10 -1.54
C SER A 203 25.88 -11.14 -2.56
N GLU A 204 25.22 -10.94 -3.69
CA GLU A 204 25.67 -10.03 -4.75
C GLU A 204 25.08 -8.62 -4.60
N ALA A 205 23.99 -8.47 -3.87
CA ALA A 205 23.18 -7.25 -3.84
C ALA A 205 24.00 -6.01 -3.43
N LEU A 206 24.79 -6.09 -2.36
CA LEU A 206 25.62 -4.96 -1.91
C LEU A 206 26.73 -4.60 -2.92
N GLY A 207 27.28 -5.61 -3.61
CA GLY A 207 28.26 -5.36 -4.67
C GLY A 207 27.63 -4.63 -5.86
N LEU A 208 26.44 -5.07 -6.28
CA LEU A 208 25.69 -4.44 -7.37
C LEU A 208 25.30 -3.00 -7.02
N VAL A 209 24.82 -2.73 -5.80
CA VAL A 209 24.51 -1.35 -5.36
C VAL A 209 25.77 -0.47 -5.39
N LYS A 210 26.93 -0.97 -4.96
CA LYS A 210 28.18 -0.22 -5.02
C LYS A 210 28.55 0.13 -6.46
N THR A 211 28.54 -0.85 -7.35
CA THR A 211 28.86 -0.64 -8.78
C THR A 211 27.88 0.31 -9.45
N PHE A 212 26.59 0.23 -9.11
CA PHE A 212 25.59 1.17 -9.59
C PHE A 212 25.92 2.63 -9.23
N LEU A 213 26.23 2.88 -7.95
CA LEU A 213 26.61 4.21 -7.48
C LEU A 213 27.90 4.71 -8.16
N GLN A 214 28.86 3.82 -8.38
CA GLN A 214 30.10 4.14 -9.11
C GLN A 214 29.82 4.51 -10.57
N ASN A 215 28.94 3.79 -11.26
CA ASN A 215 28.54 4.09 -12.62
C ASN A 215 27.90 5.47 -12.72
N ILE A 216 26.96 5.79 -11.82
CA ILE A 216 26.31 7.11 -11.76
C ILE A 216 27.35 8.22 -11.50
N ALA A 217 28.24 8.02 -10.53
CA ALA A 217 29.25 9.02 -10.19
C ALA A 217 30.25 9.28 -11.32
N ALA A 218 30.46 8.31 -12.22
CA ALA A 218 31.36 8.42 -13.36
C ALA A 218 30.73 9.15 -14.56
N ASP A 219 29.40 9.20 -14.68
CA ASP A 219 28.70 9.83 -15.81
C ASP A 219 28.24 11.26 -15.48
N GLU A 220 29.18 12.22 -15.51
CA GLU A 220 28.87 13.63 -15.32
C GLU A 220 27.78 14.12 -16.28
N LYS A 221 27.87 13.74 -17.56
CA LYS A 221 26.97 14.25 -18.60
C LYS A 221 25.56 13.72 -18.38
N GLY A 222 25.39 12.42 -18.22
CA GLY A 222 24.08 11.82 -17.99
C GLY A 222 23.46 12.28 -16.67
N LEU A 223 24.26 12.45 -15.61
CA LEU A 223 23.73 12.96 -14.34
C LEU A 223 23.22 14.40 -14.46
N LYS A 224 23.93 15.28 -15.19
CA LYS A 224 23.46 16.64 -15.48
C LYS A 224 22.20 16.65 -16.34
N GLU A 225 22.10 15.78 -17.35
CA GLU A 225 20.90 15.63 -18.17
C GLU A 225 19.70 15.13 -17.35
N PHE A 226 19.92 14.16 -16.47
CA PHE A 226 18.92 13.66 -15.52
C PHE A 226 18.42 14.78 -14.60
N LEU A 227 19.34 15.51 -13.95
CA LEU A 227 19.00 16.63 -13.07
C LEU A 227 18.29 17.77 -13.82
N GLY A 228 18.65 18.01 -15.08
CA GLY A 228 17.95 18.94 -15.96
C GLY A 228 16.51 18.50 -16.23
N THR A 229 16.28 17.19 -16.40
CA THR A 229 14.93 16.63 -16.57
C THR A 229 14.12 16.73 -15.27
N VAL A 230 14.74 16.45 -14.11
CA VAL A 230 14.12 16.66 -12.79
C VAL A 230 13.71 18.12 -12.61
N PHE A 231 14.58 19.07 -12.98
CA PHE A 231 14.25 20.50 -12.95
C PHE A 231 13.06 20.84 -13.85
N ASP A 232 12.99 20.29 -15.06
CA ASP A 232 11.86 20.55 -15.97
C ASP A 232 10.52 20.06 -15.42
N VAL A 233 10.54 18.99 -14.61
CA VAL A 233 9.35 18.44 -13.97
C VAL A 233 8.95 19.26 -12.73
N PHE A 234 9.89 19.54 -11.84
CA PHE A 234 9.59 20.07 -10.50
C PHE A 234 9.84 21.57 -10.34
N GLY A 235 10.70 22.17 -11.15
CA GLY A 235 11.03 23.59 -11.10
C GLY A 235 9.82 24.51 -11.24
N PRO A 236 8.92 24.31 -12.23
CA PRO A 236 7.70 25.09 -12.35
C PRO A 236 6.78 25.01 -11.13
N ILE A 237 6.66 23.83 -10.52
CA ILE A 237 5.82 23.61 -9.34
C ILE A 237 6.41 24.29 -8.11
N ALA A 238 7.72 24.16 -7.91
CA ALA A 238 8.41 24.83 -6.82
C ALA A 238 8.27 26.35 -6.93
N LYS A 239 8.27 26.88 -8.16
CA LYS A 239 8.05 28.31 -8.41
C LYS A 239 6.63 28.75 -8.06
N GLU A 240 5.63 28.02 -8.53
CA GLU A 240 4.23 28.31 -8.21
C GLU A 240 3.98 28.24 -6.69
N ALA A 241 4.52 27.24 -6.01
CA ALA A 241 4.41 27.09 -4.56
C ALA A 241 5.09 28.25 -3.80
N ALA A 242 6.25 28.72 -4.26
CA ALA A 242 6.94 29.86 -3.68
C ALA A 242 6.16 31.18 -3.88
N GLU A 243 5.57 31.38 -5.07
CA GLU A 243 4.71 32.54 -5.34
C GLU A 243 3.46 32.55 -4.45
N GLN A 244 2.88 31.36 -4.17
CA GLN A 244 1.70 31.22 -3.32
C GLN A 244 1.98 31.38 -1.82
N SER A 245 3.17 31.02 -1.34
CA SER A 245 3.52 31.18 0.08
C SER A 245 3.68 32.65 0.49
N GLY A 246 3.94 33.53 -0.47
CA GLY A 246 4.22 34.94 -0.21
C GLY A 246 5.56 35.19 0.51
N GLU A 247 6.38 34.16 0.69
CA GLU A 247 7.71 34.27 1.30
C GLU A 247 8.76 34.55 0.21
N GLU A 248 9.36 35.75 0.24
CA GLU A 248 10.41 36.14 -0.70
C GLU A 248 11.73 35.41 -0.37
N ASN A 249 12.09 34.41 -1.18
CA ASN A 249 13.37 33.70 -1.06
C ASN A 249 14.24 33.93 -2.30
N LYS A 250 15.04 34.98 -2.25
CA LYS A 250 15.92 35.42 -3.36
C LYS A 250 16.88 34.33 -3.86
N LEU A 251 17.29 33.41 -2.98
CA LEU A 251 18.16 32.31 -3.34
C LEU A 251 17.40 31.24 -4.13
N LEU A 252 16.21 30.86 -3.64
CA LEU A 252 15.33 29.93 -4.33
C LEU A 252 14.92 30.49 -5.70
N ASP A 253 14.55 31.77 -5.78
CA ASP A 253 14.19 32.43 -7.03
C ASP A 253 15.32 32.42 -8.07
N ALA A 254 16.57 32.62 -7.63
CA ALA A 254 17.73 32.57 -8.50
C ALA A 254 17.93 31.17 -9.12
N TYR A 255 17.72 30.10 -8.35
CA TYR A 255 17.78 28.73 -8.85
C TYR A 255 16.61 28.41 -9.78
N LEU A 256 15.37 28.75 -9.39
CA LEU A 256 14.17 28.45 -10.18
C LEU A 256 14.11 29.25 -11.49
N SER A 257 14.79 30.39 -11.56
CA SER A 257 14.84 31.24 -12.76
C SER A 257 16.01 30.91 -13.70
N ASN A 258 16.96 30.06 -13.28
CA ASN A 258 18.13 29.71 -14.08
C ASN A 258 18.42 28.21 -14.00
N LYS A 259 17.90 27.47 -14.99
CA LYS A 259 18.09 26.01 -15.09
C LYS A 259 19.55 25.59 -15.05
N THR A 260 20.45 26.28 -15.75
CA THR A 260 21.88 25.93 -15.76
C THR A 260 22.48 26.07 -14.38
N LEU A 261 22.21 27.19 -13.69
CA LEU A 261 22.67 27.39 -12.32
C LEU A 261 22.12 26.31 -11.38
N ALA A 262 20.82 26.03 -11.44
CA ALA A 262 20.20 24.99 -10.61
C ALA A 262 20.80 23.60 -10.86
N VAL A 263 20.97 23.22 -12.13
CA VAL A 263 21.54 21.91 -12.51
C VAL A 263 23.00 21.79 -12.05
N GLU A 264 23.83 22.80 -12.25
CA GLU A 264 25.23 22.77 -11.81
C GLU A 264 25.34 22.71 -10.27
N THR A 265 24.48 23.45 -9.55
CA THR A 265 24.43 23.38 -8.08
C THR A 265 23.94 22.02 -7.57
N MET A 266 22.86 21.48 -8.13
CA MET A 266 22.37 20.15 -7.79
C MET A 266 23.41 19.08 -8.10
N TYR A 267 24.07 19.17 -9.26
CA TYR A 267 25.14 18.24 -9.66
C TYR A 267 26.29 18.26 -8.64
N ALA A 268 26.78 19.44 -8.26
CA ALA A 268 27.86 19.56 -7.27
C ALA A 268 27.46 18.96 -5.91
N ALA A 269 26.22 19.17 -5.48
CA ALA A 269 25.69 18.61 -4.23
C ALA A 269 25.57 17.08 -4.30
N VAL A 270 24.96 16.55 -5.37
CA VAL A 270 24.81 15.10 -5.59
C VAL A 270 26.17 14.43 -5.70
N GLN A 271 27.12 15.02 -6.43
CA GLN A 271 28.44 14.44 -6.64
C GLN A 271 29.27 14.41 -5.35
N THR A 272 29.15 15.45 -4.51
CA THR A 272 29.72 15.43 -3.16
C THR A 272 29.11 14.31 -2.33
N GLY A 273 27.77 14.19 -2.30
CA GLY A 273 27.09 13.13 -1.55
C GLY A 273 27.42 11.71 -2.05
N LEU A 274 27.51 11.50 -3.36
CA LEU A 274 27.92 10.22 -3.96
C LEU A 274 29.34 9.87 -3.56
N LYS A 275 30.26 10.85 -3.60
CA LYS A 275 31.64 10.65 -3.17
C LYS A 275 31.71 10.23 -1.70
N ASP A 276 31.04 10.95 -0.81
CA ASP A 276 31.03 10.65 0.62
C ASP A 276 30.47 9.24 0.89
N VAL A 277 29.35 8.88 0.24
CA VAL A 277 28.75 7.54 0.33
C VAL A 277 29.71 6.46 -0.17
N LEU A 278 30.38 6.68 -1.31
CA LEU A 278 31.31 5.72 -1.90
C LEU A 278 32.58 5.55 -1.06
N GLU A 279 33.08 6.62 -0.44
CA GLU A 279 34.24 6.59 0.47
C GLU A 279 33.95 5.82 1.76
N SER A 280 32.73 5.95 2.30
CA SER A 280 32.34 5.23 3.52
C SER A 280 31.67 3.87 3.26
N TYR A 281 31.37 3.53 2.00
CA TYR A 281 30.47 2.43 1.64
C TYR A 281 30.85 1.11 2.32
N ASP A 282 32.10 0.65 2.12
CA ASP A 282 32.54 -0.65 2.62
C ASP A 282 32.46 -0.72 4.14
N LYS A 283 32.90 0.34 4.82
CA LYS A 283 32.82 0.45 6.28
C LYS A 283 31.36 0.40 6.75
N THR A 284 30.48 1.19 6.14
CA THR A 284 29.06 1.24 6.51
C THR A 284 28.38 -0.11 6.28
N THR A 285 28.68 -0.80 5.17
CA THR A 285 28.12 -2.13 4.91
C THR A 285 28.64 -3.19 5.87
N ASP A 286 29.91 -3.11 6.27
CA ASP A 286 30.50 -4.01 7.26
C ASP A 286 29.85 -3.81 8.64
N GLU A 287 29.71 -2.55 9.09
CA GLU A 287 29.02 -2.21 10.33
C GLU A 287 27.54 -2.64 10.31
N LEU A 288 26.86 -2.51 9.16
CA LEU A 288 25.47 -2.94 8.98
C LEU A 288 25.31 -4.45 9.12
N LEU A 289 26.21 -5.23 8.50
CA LEU A 289 26.15 -6.69 8.51
C LEU A 289 26.68 -7.31 9.80
N ASN A 290 27.77 -6.76 10.34
CA ASN A 290 28.48 -7.34 11.49
C ASN A 290 28.18 -6.63 12.81
N GLY A 291 27.31 -5.61 12.80
CA GLY A 291 26.81 -4.93 13.99
C GLY A 291 25.68 -5.68 14.73
N PRO A 292 25.21 -5.14 15.87
CA PRO A 292 24.22 -5.80 16.74
C PRO A 292 22.85 -6.10 16.08
N ALA A 293 22.50 -5.37 15.02
CA ALA A 293 21.26 -5.56 14.26
C ALA A 293 21.47 -6.33 12.93
N GLY A 294 22.67 -6.86 12.69
CA GLY A 294 23.09 -7.37 11.39
C GLY A 294 22.67 -8.81 11.08
N GLU A 295 22.34 -9.62 12.10
CA GLU A 295 22.03 -11.05 11.90
C GLU A 295 20.85 -11.31 10.92
N PRO A 296 19.68 -10.65 11.04
CA PRO A 296 18.61 -10.82 10.07
C PRO A 296 19.00 -10.35 8.66
N LEU A 297 19.82 -9.30 8.56
CA LEU A 297 20.27 -8.78 7.29
C LEU A 297 21.29 -9.70 6.60
N ARG A 298 22.15 -10.38 7.36
CA ARG A 298 23.10 -11.37 6.82
C ARG A 298 22.39 -12.55 6.17
N ASP A 299 21.31 -13.03 6.78
CA ASP A 299 20.49 -14.10 6.18
C ASP A 299 19.84 -13.63 4.88
N ILE A 300 19.26 -12.42 4.88
CA ILE A 300 18.63 -11.82 3.69
C ILE A 300 19.68 -11.54 2.59
N LEU A 301 20.89 -11.12 2.93
CA LEU A 301 21.97 -10.82 1.99
C LEU A 301 22.90 -12.02 1.76
N SER A 302 22.39 -13.25 1.96
CA SER A 302 23.10 -14.49 1.65
C SER A 302 22.60 -15.14 0.35
N ASP A 303 23.21 -16.25 -0.05
CA ASP A 303 22.77 -17.05 -1.21
C ASP A 303 21.41 -17.75 -1.00
N ARG A 304 20.87 -17.72 0.22
CA ARG A 304 19.52 -18.22 0.54
C ARG A 304 18.44 -17.30 -0.01
N SER A 305 18.77 -16.03 -0.26
CA SER A 305 17.89 -15.10 -0.96
C SER A 305 18.20 -15.08 -2.44
N SER A 306 17.16 -14.97 -3.25
CA SER A 306 17.33 -14.80 -4.69
C SER A 306 16.20 -13.99 -5.30
N VAL A 307 16.57 -13.21 -6.32
CA VAL A 307 15.66 -12.63 -7.30
C VAL A 307 15.92 -13.32 -8.63
N ASN A 308 14.89 -13.92 -9.22
CA ASN A 308 14.94 -14.53 -10.54
C ASN A 308 14.03 -13.75 -11.47
N VAL A 309 14.50 -13.41 -12.67
CA VAL A 309 13.74 -12.64 -13.66
C VAL A 309 13.91 -13.29 -15.02
N ASP A 310 12.81 -13.62 -15.66
CA ASP A 310 12.71 -14.01 -17.06
C ASP A 310 11.89 -12.97 -17.81
N LEU A 311 12.46 -12.32 -18.83
CA LEU A 311 11.76 -11.40 -19.72
C LEU A 311 11.79 -11.93 -21.14
N TYR A 312 10.65 -11.93 -21.82
CA TYR A 312 10.53 -12.41 -23.18
C TYR A 312 10.21 -11.22 -24.08
N VAL A 313 11.19 -10.82 -24.89
CA VAL A 313 11.16 -9.58 -25.67
C VAL A 313 10.96 -9.88 -27.14
N ASP A 314 10.02 -9.20 -27.79
CA ASP A 314 9.81 -9.33 -29.24
C ASP A 314 10.77 -8.47 -30.07
N SER A 315 10.68 -8.62 -31.40
CA SER A 315 11.51 -7.86 -32.35
C SER A 315 11.29 -6.35 -32.30
N SER A 316 10.15 -5.90 -31.76
CA SER A 316 9.83 -4.48 -31.55
C SER A 316 10.31 -3.96 -30.19
N GLN A 317 11.08 -4.78 -29.44
CA GLN A 317 11.59 -4.45 -28.11
C GLN A 317 10.47 -4.24 -27.08
N HIS A 318 9.35 -4.96 -27.24
CA HIS A 318 8.31 -5.04 -26.21
C HIS A 318 8.45 -6.33 -25.41
N ILE A 319 8.37 -6.22 -24.08
CA ILE A 319 8.23 -7.38 -23.20
C ILE A 319 6.81 -7.93 -23.38
N ARG A 320 6.71 -9.15 -23.90
CA ARG A 320 5.45 -9.85 -24.19
C ARG A 320 5.06 -10.84 -23.12
N LYS A 321 6.06 -11.37 -22.40
CA LYS A 321 5.88 -12.28 -21.28
C LYS A 321 6.97 -12.02 -20.25
N SER A 322 6.64 -12.20 -18.98
CA SER A 322 7.59 -12.06 -17.89
C SER A 322 7.29 -13.00 -16.74
N SER A 323 8.34 -13.43 -16.05
CA SER A 323 8.26 -14.13 -14.77
C SER A 323 9.30 -13.54 -13.83
N ALA A 324 8.90 -13.15 -12.63
CA ALA A 324 9.80 -12.69 -11.59
C ALA A 324 9.53 -13.47 -10.30
N GLY A 325 10.58 -13.83 -9.57
CA GLY A 325 10.47 -14.53 -8.29
C GLY A 325 11.42 -13.95 -7.28
N LEU A 326 10.93 -13.65 -6.07
CA LEU A 326 11.74 -13.21 -4.93
C LEU A 326 11.62 -14.25 -3.83
N THR A 327 12.74 -14.79 -3.37
CA THR A 327 12.80 -15.66 -2.20
C THR A 327 13.60 -14.94 -1.12
N ILE A 328 12.98 -14.81 0.06
CA ILE A 328 13.61 -14.22 1.25
C ILE A 328 13.55 -15.27 2.36
N PRO A 329 14.69 -15.71 2.92
CA PRO A 329 14.69 -16.54 4.11
C PRO A 329 14.18 -15.72 5.30
N LEU A 330 13.45 -16.38 6.19
CA LEU A 330 13.19 -15.83 7.51
C LEU A 330 14.24 -16.41 8.46
N PRO A 331 14.67 -15.66 9.50
CA PRO A 331 15.51 -16.21 10.54
C PRO A 331 14.88 -17.50 11.05
N GLU A 332 15.67 -18.56 11.20
CA GLU A 332 15.19 -19.82 11.77
C GLU A 332 14.88 -19.62 13.26
N ALA A 333 13.72 -19.04 13.54
CA ALA A 333 13.14 -18.98 14.86
C ALA A 333 12.40 -20.29 15.16
N GLU A 334 12.10 -20.55 16.43
CA GLU A 334 11.24 -21.67 16.89
C GLU A 334 9.80 -21.64 16.34
N THR A 335 9.49 -20.72 15.42
CA THR A 335 8.19 -20.55 14.78
C THR A 335 7.91 -21.54 13.65
N GLY A 336 8.95 -22.21 13.12
CA GLY A 336 8.81 -23.08 11.96
C GLY A 336 8.64 -22.39 10.62
N LEU A 337 8.67 -21.05 10.57
CA LEU A 337 8.66 -20.31 9.30
C LEU A 337 10.08 -20.28 8.72
N LYS A 338 10.24 -20.69 7.46
CA LYS A 338 11.54 -20.81 6.78
C LYS A 338 11.84 -19.64 5.83
N GLY A 339 10.80 -18.99 5.31
CA GLY A 339 10.97 -17.95 4.31
C GLY A 339 9.66 -17.51 3.68
N ILE A 340 9.76 -16.48 2.85
CA ILE A 340 8.69 -15.96 2.02
C ILE A 340 9.14 -16.08 0.57
N LYS A 341 8.24 -16.52 -0.29
CA LYS A 341 8.44 -16.47 -1.73
C LYS A 341 7.33 -15.67 -2.38
N LEU A 342 7.72 -14.69 -3.19
CA LEU A 342 6.83 -13.94 -4.06
C LEU A 342 7.11 -14.39 -5.48
N SER A 343 6.08 -14.54 -6.29
CA SER A 343 6.21 -14.82 -7.71
C SER A 343 5.19 -14.00 -8.50
N VAL A 344 5.62 -13.48 -9.64
CA VAL A 344 4.80 -12.69 -10.54
C VAL A 344 5.00 -13.27 -11.93
N THR A 345 3.92 -13.64 -12.60
CA THR A 345 3.96 -14.02 -14.02
C THR A 345 2.98 -13.15 -14.78
N GLY A 346 3.35 -12.76 -16.01
CA GLY A 346 2.49 -11.91 -16.81
C GLY A 346 2.70 -12.10 -18.30
N GLU A 347 1.64 -11.89 -19.07
CA GLU A 347 1.64 -11.88 -20.53
C GLU A 347 0.91 -10.63 -21.02
N ARG A 348 1.39 -10.06 -22.13
CA ARG A 348 0.85 -8.82 -22.71
C ARG A 348 0.78 -8.88 -24.23
N TRP A 349 -0.31 -8.39 -24.78
CA TRP A 349 -0.57 -8.30 -26.21
C TRP A 349 -1.33 -7.00 -26.54
N ASN A 350 -1.56 -6.75 -27.83
CA ASN A 350 -2.21 -5.52 -28.32
C ASN A 350 -1.56 -4.23 -27.79
N ILE A 351 -0.23 -4.25 -27.61
CA ILE A 351 0.55 -3.13 -27.07
C ILE A 351 0.48 -1.94 -28.04
N ASN A 352 0.06 -0.79 -27.52
CA ASN A 352 -0.16 0.45 -28.28
C ASN A 352 -1.13 0.29 -29.47
N GLN A 353 -2.01 -0.72 -29.41
CA GLN A 353 -3.13 -0.90 -30.33
C GLN A 353 -4.43 -0.42 -29.69
N PRO A 354 -5.51 -0.17 -30.48
CA PRO A 354 -6.82 0.15 -29.91
C PRO A 354 -7.32 -0.96 -28.97
N VAL A 355 -7.60 -0.59 -27.71
CA VAL A 355 -8.17 -1.46 -26.67
C VAL A 355 -9.43 -0.80 -26.13
N THR A 356 -10.47 -1.60 -25.86
CA THR A 356 -11.71 -1.12 -25.25
C THR A 356 -11.85 -1.76 -23.87
N ILE A 357 -11.97 -0.93 -22.84
CA ILE A 357 -12.16 -1.40 -21.46
C ILE A 357 -13.57 -1.99 -21.26
N ASN A 358 -13.67 -2.87 -20.27
CA ASN A 358 -14.93 -3.42 -19.75
C ASN A 358 -15.22 -2.73 -18.39
N PRO A 359 -15.81 -1.52 -18.38
CA PRO A 359 -15.98 -0.76 -17.14
C PRO A 359 -16.93 -1.47 -16.18
N VAL A 360 -16.59 -1.43 -14.89
CA VAL A 360 -17.50 -1.93 -13.85
C VAL A 360 -18.71 -1.01 -13.80
N LYS A 361 -19.90 -1.60 -13.92
CA LYS A 361 -21.15 -0.83 -13.84
C LYS A 361 -21.31 -0.25 -12.45
N ALA A 362 -21.47 1.08 -12.40
CA ALA A 362 -21.60 1.85 -11.16
C ALA A 362 -23.06 2.26 -10.88
N ASP A 363 -24.01 1.83 -11.70
CA ASP A 363 -25.40 2.23 -11.59
C ASP A 363 -26.04 1.69 -10.30
N GLY A 364 -26.81 2.54 -9.60
CA GLY A 364 -27.56 2.15 -8.39
C GLY A 364 -26.84 2.45 -7.07
N ASP A 365 -27.24 1.71 -6.03
CA ASP A 365 -26.74 1.86 -4.66
C ASP A 365 -25.28 1.35 -4.54
N ARG A 366 -24.41 2.13 -3.90
CA ARG A 366 -22.96 1.93 -3.88
C ARG A 366 -22.33 2.50 -2.62
N PHE A 367 -21.23 1.91 -2.20
CA PHE A 367 -20.35 2.55 -1.23
C PHE A 367 -19.56 3.64 -1.92
N THR A 368 -19.61 4.88 -1.42
CA THR A 368 -18.81 5.98 -1.95
C THR A 368 -17.79 6.38 -0.90
N TYR A 369 -16.52 6.33 -1.28
CA TYR A 369 -15.40 6.86 -0.50
C TYR A 369 -14.75 7.94 -1.35
N ASP A 370 -14.66 9.16 -0.84
CA ASP A 370 -13.91 10.24 -1.46
C ASP A 370 -12.51 10.28 -0.82
N ALA A 371 -11.48 10.04 -1.64
CA ALA A 371 -10.10 9.97 -1.14
C ALA A 371 -9.55 11.31 -0.63
N THR A 372 -10.32 12.40 -0.77
CA THR A 372 -10.04 13.73 -0.20
C THR A 372 -10.79 14.00 1.11
N ASP A 373 -11.75 13.13 1.49
CA ASP A 373 -12.55 13.22 2.71
C ASP A 373 -12.42 11.94 3.54
N PRO A 374 -11.55 11.92 4.56
CA PRO A 374 -11.36 10.75 5.43
C PRO A 374 -12.66 10.27 6.12
N ASP A 375 -13.64 11.15 6.36
CA ASP A 375 -14.90 10.79 7.04
C ASP A 375 -15.88 10.06 6.10
N SER A 376 -15.62 10.07 4.79
CA SER A 376 -16.43 9.38 3.79
C SER A 376 -16.25 7.86 3.77
N VAL A 377 -15.30 7.31 4.55
CA VAL A 377 -15.08 5.86 4.62
C VAL A 377 -16.32 5.16 5.20
N PRO A 378 -16.90 4.18 4.48
CA PRO A 378 -17.99 3.36 5.00
C PRO A 378 -17.56 2.65 6.28
N SER A 379 -18.46 2.56 7.26
CA SER A 379 -18.17 1.78 8.47
C SER A 379 -18.06 0.30 8.12
N LEU A 380 -17.28 -0.43 8.93
CA LEU A 380 -17.16 -1.89 8.80
C LEU A 380 -18.54 -2.57 8.85
N GLY A 381 -19.43 -2.11 9.74
CA GLY A 381 -20.79 -2.66 9.84
C GLY A 381 -21.65 -2.42 8.60
N SER A 382 -21.59 -1.21 8.02
CA SER A 382 -22.30 -0.91 6.77
C SER A 382 -21.80 -1.78 5.61
N PHE A 383 -20.48 -2.01 5.54
CA PHE A 383 -19.88 -2.90 4.56
C PHE A 383 -20.35 -4.35 4.76
N LEU A 384 -20.20 -4.91 5.97
CA LEU A 384 -20.56 -6.31 6.25
C LEU A 384 -22.06 -6.61 6.04
N LYS A 385 -22.95 -5.64 6.30
CA LYS A 385 -24.38 -5.77 5.99
C LYS A 385 -24.67 -5.98 4.50
N SER A 386 -23.77 -5.52 3.61
CA SER A 386 -23.90 -5.71 2.18
C SER A 386 -23.35 -7.06 1.67
N VAL A 387 -22.67 -7.82 2.54
CA VAL A 387 -22.00 -9.06 2.16
C VAL A 387 -22.95 -10.25 2.36
N ASP A 388 -23.13 -11.06 1.32
CA ASP A 388 -23.86 -12.33 1.40
C ASP A 388 -23.17 -13.28 2.37
N LYS A 389 -23.90 -13.73 3.39
CA LYS A 389 -23.43 -14.63 4.45
C LYS A 389 -22.89 -15.96 3.92
N ASN A 390 -23.33 -16.39 2.73
CA ASN A 390 -22.87 -17.64 2.12
C ASN A 390 -21.60 -17.48 1.26
N SER A 391 -21.19 -16.24 0.97
CA SER A 391 -20.06 -15.94 0.09
C SER A 391 -18.71 -16.29 0.71
N SER A 392 -17.71 -16.53 -0.15
CA SER A 392 -16.32 -16.74 0.27
C SER A 392 -15.76 -15.54 1.04
N ILE A 393 -16.09 -14.31 0.62
CA ILE A 393 -15.64 -13.09 1.31
C ILE A 393 -16.23 -12.96 2.72
N TYR A 394 -17.50 -13.33 2.94
CA TYR A 394 -18.07 -13.34 4.28
C TYR A 394 -17.36 -14.33 5.21
N LYS A 395 -17.14 -15.56 4.73
CA LYS A 395 -16.43 -16.59 5.50
C LYS A 395 -15.02 -16.14 5.84
N LEU A 396 -14.28 -15.60 4.87
CA LEU A 396 -12.94 -15.06 5.09
C LEU A 396 -12.95 -13.98 6.18
N LEU A 397 -13.78 -12.94 6.01
CA LEU A 397 -13.78 -11.78 6.89
C LEU A 397 -14.33 -12.12 8.29
N LYS A 398 -15.48 -12.79 8.37
CA LYS A 398 -16.19 -12.97 9.64
C LYS A 398 -15.86 -14.27 10.36
N GLU A 399 -15.64 -15.38 9.66
CA GLU A 399 -15.40 -16.69 10.28
C GLU A 399 -13.91 -16.98 10.45
N ASP A 400 -13.12 -16.73 9.40
CA ASP A 400 -11.69 -17.03 9.40
C ASP A 400 -10.88 -15.97 10.13
N LEU A 401 -11.01 -14.71 9.72
CA LEU A 401 -10.29 -13.55 10.26
C LEU A 401 -10.95 -12.92 11.49
N GLN A 402 -12.25 -13.16 11.69
CA GLN A 402 -13.02 -12.62 12.80
C GLN A 402 -12.88 -11.09 12.96
N ILE A 403 -12.94 -10.34 11.85
CA ILE A 403 -12.60 -8.90 11.83
C ILE A 403 -13.48 -7.99 12.71
N THR A 404 -14.59 -8.48 13.25
CA THR A 404 -15.46 -7.74 14.18
C THR A 404 -15.17 -8.05 15.64
N LYS A 405 -14.30 -9.03 15.92
CA LYS A 405 -13.90 -9.36 17.29
C LYS A 405 -13.06 -8.20 17.82
N ARG A 406 -13.41 -7.70 19.00
CA ARG A 406 -12.66 -6.65 19.70
C ARG A 406 -12.31 -7.12 21.09
N SER A 407 -11.12 -6.77 21.56
CA SER A 407 -10.67 -7.01 22.92
C SER A 407 -9.70 -5.91 23.30
N PHE A 408 -10.02 -5.16 24.35
CA PHE A 408 -9.13 -4.12 24.86
C PHE A 408 -9.30 -3.95 26.37
N THR A 409 -8.24 -3.48 27.00
CA THR A 409 -8.20 -3.18 28.42
C THR A 409 -8.34 -1.67 28.59
N LEU A 410 -9.33 -1.24 29.36
CA LEU A 410 -9.53 0.14 29.78
C LEU A 410 -9.03 0.28 31.22
N PRO A 411 -7.86 0.91 31.47
CA PRO A 411 -7.40 1.17 32.82
C PRO A 411 -8.39 2.10 33.55
N LEU A 412 -8.62 1.87 34.84
CA LEU A 412 -9.41 2.76 35.68
C LEU A 412 -8.51 3.54 36.64
N ASP A 413 -8.86 4.79 36.90
CA ASP A 413 -8.22 5.66 37.89
C ASP A 413 -6.69 5.87 37.67
N ASP A 414 -6.21 5.58 36.45
CA ASP A 414 -4.89 5.97 35.96
C ASP A 414 -4.95 7.43 35.50
N GLU A 415 -4.22 8.31 36.20
CA GLU A 415 -4.29 9.77 36.01
C GLU A 415 -3.88 10.18 34.59
N ASP A 416 -2.79 9.60 34.08
CA ASP A 416 -2.28 9.91 32.74
C ASP A 416 -3.30 9.46 31.69
N MET A 417 -3.74 8.19 31.75
CA MET A 417 -4.68 7.65 30.76
C MET A 417 -6.03 8.37 30.79
N THR A 418 -6.53 8.72 31.98
CA THR A 418 -7.79 9.45 32.14
C THR A 418 -7.68 10.87 31.59
N SER A 419 -6.57 11.56 31.85
CA SER A 419 -6.33 12.93 31.35
C SER A 419 -6.28 13.03 29.83
N PHE A 420 -5.85 11.96 29.15
CA PHE A 420 -5.83 11.86 27.68
C PHE A 420 -7.07 11.18 27.09
N GLY A 421 -8.08 10.85 27.90
CA GLY A 421 -9.32 10.24 27.43
C GLY A 421 -9.18 8.79 26.96
N PHE A 422 -8.14 8.09 27.43
CA PHE A 422 -7.88 6.67 27.17
C PHE A 422 -8.15 5.76 28.38
N GLY A 423 -8.39 6.35 29.56
CA GLY A 423 -8.74 5.67 30.80
C GLY A 423 -10.15 6.01 31.28
N GLY A 424 -10.71 5.15 32.11
CA GLY A 424 -11.94 5.40 32.86
C GLY A 424 -11.67 5.74 34.32
N TYR A 425 -12.73 6.00 35.09
CA TYR A 425 -12.62 6.22 36.53
C TYR A 425 -13.84 5.67 37.26
N ARG A 426 -13.75 5.48 38.57
CA ARG A 426 -14.88 5.02 39.38
C ARG A 426 -15.65 6.17 40.01
N LYS A 427 -16.98 6.09 39.92
CA LYS A 427 -17.90 7.00 40.60
C LYS A 427 -18.89 6.21 41.45
N GLY A 428 -18.52 6.00 42.71
CA GLY A 428 -19.17 5.00 43.56
C GLY A 428 -18.91 3.61 42.99
N ASP A 429 -19.97 2.82 42.82
CA ASP A 429 -19.87 1.46 42.27
C ASP A 429 -19.88 1.40 40.73
N VAL A 430 -19.88 2.55 40.05
CA VAL A 430 -20.01 2.65 38.59
C VAL A 430 -18.69 3.07 37.96
N SER A 431 -18.21 2.27 37.01
CA SER A 431 -17.09 2.66 36.13
C SER A 431 -17.58 3.60 35.03
N MET A 432 -17.02 4.79 34.98
CA MET A 432 -17.24 5.80 33.96
C MET A 432 -16.12 5.74 32.93
N ALA A 433 -16.43 5.95 31.65
CA ALA A 433 -15.43 5.93 30.59
C ALA A 433 -15.72 6.93 29.46
N PRO A 434 -14.68 7.42 28.76
CA PRO A 434 -14.83 8.32 27.62
C PRO A 434 -15.63 7.66 26.50
N VAL A 435 -16.78 8.26 26.15
CA VAL A 435 -17.73 7.70 25.17
C VAL A 435 -17.07 7.50 23.81
N THR A 436 -16.28 8.46 23.34
CA THR A 436 -15.59 8.42 22.04
C THR A 436 -14.57 7.29 21.97
N TYR A 437 -13.76 7.13 23.01
CA TYR A 437 -12.72 6.09 23.04
C TYR A 437 -13.32 4.68 22.99
N VAL A 438 -14.26 4.40 23.90
CA VAL A 438 -14.91 3.08 24.00
C VAL A 438 -15.71 2.77 22.74
N ALA A 439 -16.47 3.73 22.21
CA ALA A 439 -17.22 3.56 20.97
C ALA A 439 -16.30 3.23 19.78
N ASN A 440 -15.22 3.99 19.60
CA ASN A 440 -14.27 3.75 18.52
C ASN A 440 -13.59 2.38 18.63
N MET A 441 -13.20 1.96 19.84
CA MET A 441 -12.62 0.63 20.08
C MET A 441 -13.59 -0.52 19.80
N LEU A 442 -14.90 -0.22 19.76
CA LEU A 442 -15.97 -1.15 19.39
C LEU A 442 -16.49 -0.92 17.96
N ASP A 443 -15.78 -0.15 17.12
CA ASP A 443 -16.16 0.24 15.74
C ASP A 443 -17.49 1.01 15.62
N ALA A 444 -17.91 1.70 16.67
CA ALA A 444 -19.06 2.60 16.63
C ALA A 444 -18.63 4.03 16.34
N LYS A 445 -19.42 4.75 15.55
CA LYS A 445 -19.19 6.16 15.20
C LYS A 445 -19.75 7.08 16.28
N VAL A 446 -19.06 8.17 16.57
CA VAL A 446 -19.51 9.18 17.55
C VAL A 446 -19.66 10.54 16.89
N LYS A 447 -20.80 11.21 17.14
CA LYS A 447 -21.07 12.57 16.72
C LYS A 447 -21.48 13.42 17.92
N TRP A 448 -20.83 14.56 18.08
CA TRP A 448 -21.19 15.58 19.07
C TRP A 448 -22.04 16.68 18.44
N ASP A 449 -23.10 17.09 19.13
CA ASP A 449 -23.87 18.29 18.85
C ASP A 449 -23.77 19.26 20.05
N GLY A 450 -23.01 20.34 19.87
CA GLY A 450 -22.79 21.34 20.91
C GLY A 450 -24.03 22.19 21.22
N ALA A 451 -25.00 22.31 20.31
CA ALA A 451 -26.21 23.11 20.53
C ALA A 451 -27.19 22.38 21.45
N THR A 452 -27.34 21.07 21.26
CA THR A 452 -28.20 20.21 22.08
C THR A 452 -27.47 19.53 23.24
N LYS A 453 -26.14 19.64 23.27
CA LYS A 453 -25.25 18.92 24.19
C LYS A 453 -25.44 17.40 24.13
N GLN A 454 -25.67 16.89 22.93
CA GLN A 454 -25.94 15.47 22.68
C GLN A 454 -24.76 14.78 22.02
N ILE A 455 -24.51 13.54 22.44
CA ILE A 455 -23.55 12.62 21.87
C ILE A 455 -24.34 11.49 21.22
N THR A 456 -24.25 11.37 19.90
CA THR A 456 -24.86 10.26 19.16
C THR A 456 -23.79 9.21 18.86
N VAL A 457 -23.98 7.99 19.37
CA VAL A 457 -23.17 6.81 19.07
C VAL A 457 -23.95 5.93 18.10
N THR A 458 -23.34 5.56 16.97
CA THR A 458 -23.94 4.71 15.94
C THR A 458 -23.12 3.43 15.77
N ASP A 459 -23.69 2.29 16.13
CA ASP A 459 -23.11 0.97 15.89
C ASP A 459 -23.71 0.33 14.65
N ASP A 460 -23.01 0.44 13.52
CA ASP A 460 -23.47 -0.17 12.28
C ASP A 460 -23.36 -1.69 12.29
N LEU A 461 -22.58 -2.30 13.19
CA LEU A 461 -22.43 -3.76 13.28
C LEU A 461 -23.63 -4.38 14.02
N GLY A 462 -23.99 -3.84 15.19
CA GLY A 462 -25.16 -4.27 15.97
C GLY A 462 -26.49 -3.64 15.52
N GLY A 463 -26.43 -2.50 14.84
CA GLY A 463 -27.62 -1.76 14.38
C GLY A 463 -28.26 -0.87 15.45
N HIS A 464 -27.47 -0.40 16.42
CA HIS A 464 -27.96 0.43 17.53
C HIS A 464 -27.56 1.89 17.37
N THR A 465 -28.44 2.80 17.79
CA THR A 465 -28.13 4.22 17.97
C THR A 465 -28.37 4.62 19.41
N ILE A 466 -27.36 5.20 20.05
CA ILE A 466 -27.43 5.70 21.43
C ILE A 466 -27.29 7.22 21.41
N VAL A 467 -28.18 7.93 22.10
CA VAL A 467 -28.07 9.38 22.29
C VAL A 467 -27.91 9.68 23.78
N PHE A 468 -26.74 10.16 24.15
CA PHE A 468 -26.46 10.68 25.48
C PHE A 468 -26.67 12.19 25.50
N THR A 469 -27.20 12.72 26.61
CA THR A 469 -27.30 14.17 26.84
C THR A 469 -26.44 14.54 28.04
N LEU A 470 -25.54 15.50 27.88
CA LEU A 470 -24.64 15.91 28.96
C LEU A 470 -25.42 16.38 30.20
N GLY A 471 -25.08 15.83 31.37
CA GLY A 471 -25.73 16.08 32.66
C GLY A 471 -27.00 15.24 32.92
N SER A 472 -27.44 14.42 31.96
CA SER A 472 -28.62 13.56 32.10
C SER A 472 -28.25 12.18 32.65
N ALA A 473 -29.06 11.63 33.55
CA ALA A 473 -29.05 10.22 33.94
C ALA A 473 -30.01 9.35 33.10
N GLU A 474 -30.36 9.83 31.91
CA GLU A 474 -31.17 9.14 30.91
C GLU A 474 -30.49 9.27 29.54
N ALA A 475 -30.48 8.17 28.79
CA ALA A 475 -30.07 8.10 27.38
C ALA A 475 -31.22 7.60 26.50
N LEU A 476 -31.15 7.84 25.20
CA LEU A 476 -32.05 7.22 24.23
C LEU A 476 -31.33 6.07 23.53
N VAL A 477 -31.88 4.86 23.57
CA VAL A 477 -31.42 3.71 22.78
C VAL A 477 -32.49 3.40 21.74
N ASP A 478 -32.13 3.53 20.47
CA ASP A 478 -33.05 3.34 19.33
C ASP A 478 -34.35 4.18 19.48
N GLY A 479 -34.19 5.40 19.99
CA GLY A 479 -35.28 6.36 20.24
C GLY A 479 -36.08 6.12 21.52
N LYS A 480 -35.76 5.11 22.33
CA LYS A 480 -36.44 4.81 23.60
C LYS A 480 -35.62 5.27 24.80
N PRO A 481 -36.21 5.93 25.81
CA PRO A 481 -35.50 6.34 27.01
C PRO A 481 -35.08 5.14 27.86
N VAL A 482 -33.84 5.17 28.33
CA VAL A 482 -33.23 4.19 29.23
C VAL A 482 -32.48 4.92 30.34
N ALA A 483 -32.75 4.53 31.60
CA ALA A 483 -32.08 5.10 32.75
C ALA A 483 -30.61 4.66 32.82
N LEU A 484 -29.73 5.58 33.20
CA LEU A 484 -28.32 5.37 33.43
C LEU A 484 -28.03 5.26 34.94
N GLU A 485 -27.05 4.43 35.31
CA GLU A 485 -26.62 4.30 36.71
C GLU A 485 -25.96 5.58 37.24
N GLN A 486 -25.34 6.36 36.36
CA GLN A 486 -24.80 7.69 36.64
C GLN A 486 -25.10 8.63 35.48
N ALA A 487 -25.16 9.93 35.79
CA ALA A 487 -25.33 10.95 34.77
C ALA A 487 -24.12 11.02 33.81
N VAL A 488 -24.40 11.40 32.57
CA VAL A 488 -23.36 11.71 31.57
C VAL A 488 -22.59 12.93 32.04
N GLU A 489 -21.26 12.83 32.13
CA GLU A 489 -20.43 13.87 32.76
C GLU A 489 -19.26 14.28 31.90
N LEU A 490 -18.84 15.53 32.06
CA LEU A 490 -17.62 16.04 31.46
C LEU A 490 -16.49 15.87 32.49
N ASN A 491 -15.43 15.15 32.13
CA ASN A 491 -14.20 15.08 32.90
C ASN A 491 -13.04 15.56 32.01
N GLY A 492 -12.47 16.72 32.34
CA GLY A 492 -11.59 17.45 31.42
C GLY A 492 -12.32 17.80 30.12
N ASP A 493 -11.75 17.40 28.99
CA ASP A 493 -12.34 17.60 27.65
C ASP A 493 -13.18 16.40 27.16
N TYR A 494 -13.28 15.33 27.97
CA TYR A 494 -13.92 14.08 27.55
C TYR A 494 -15.28 13.90 28.19
N THR A 495 -16.27 13.57 27.36
CA THR A 495 -17.58 13.13 27.85
C THR A 495 -17.50 11.68 28.29
N ASN A 496 -17.87 11.43 29.54
CA ASN A 496 -17.83 10.14 30.20
C ASN A 496 -19.24 9.63 30.47
N VAL A 497 -19.44 8.33 30.27
CA VAL A 497 -20.72 7.63 30.46
C VAL A 497 -20.48 6.34 31.25
N PRO A 498 -21.53 5.73 31.85
CA PRO A 498 -21.40 4.41 32.46
C PRO A 498 -20.87 3.39 31.44
N LEU A 499 -19.67 2.88 31.70
CA LEU A 499 -18.90 2.04 30.78
C LEU A 499 -19.66 0.77 30.40
N ARG A 500 -20.23 0.09 31.41
CA ARG A 500 -20.96 -1.16 31.21
C ARG A 500 -22.15 -0.95 30.29
N PHE A 501 -22.95 0.09 30.53
CA PHE A 501 -24.08 0.44 29.69
C PHE A 501 -23.66 0.66 28.24
N LEU A 502 -22.62 1.46 28.01
CA LEU A 502 -22.11 1.72 26.66
C LEU A 502 -21.61 0.43 26.00
N ALA A 503 -20.74 -0.33 26.68
CA ALA A 503 -20.15 -1.54 26.13
C ALA A 503 -21.22 -2.59 25.78
N GLU A 504 -22.16 -2.86 26.69
CA GLU A 504 -23.21 -3.87 26.49
C GLU A 504 -24.21 -3.46 25.40
N THR A 505 -24.57 -2.18 25.32
CA THR A 505 -25.47 -1.69 24.25
C THR A 505 -24.83 -1.79 22.87
N LEU A 506 -23.49 -1.70 22.78
CA LEU A 506 -22.73 -1.90 21.54
C LEU A 506 -22.38 -3.39 21.27
N GLY A 507 -22.98 -4.31 22.03
CA GLY A 507 -22.78 -5.76 21.88
C GLY A 507 -21.46 -6.29 22.45
N GLY A 508 -20.77 -5.50 23.26
CA GLY A 508 -19.60 -5.90 24.02
C GLY A 508 -19.95 -6.47 25.41
N VAL A 509 -18.93 -6.96 26.10
CA VAL A 509 -19.00 -7.43 27.49
C VAL A 509 -17.87 -6.77 28.24
N ALA A 510 -18.19 -6.08 29.34
CA ALA A 510 -17.24 -5.45 30.23
C ALA A 510 -17.00 -6.33 31.48
N LYS A 511 -15.75 -6.72 31.72
CA LYS A 511 -15.34 -7.50 32.90
C LYS A 511 -14.29 -6.76 33.68
N TRP A 512 -14.49 -6.66 34.99
CA TRP A 512 -13.50 -6.09 35.89
C TRP A 512 -12.32 -7.06 36.09
N ASP A 513 -11.11 -6.54 36.00
CA ASP A 513 -9.86 -7.20 36.34
C ASP A 513 -9.22 -6.47 37.54
N SER A 514 -9.29 -7.11 38.70
CA SER A 514 -8.76 -6.54 39.95
C SER A 514 -7.25 -6.51 40.03
N GLU A 515 -6.54 -7.34 39.25
CA GLU A 515 -5.08 -7.37 39.27
C GLU A 515 -4.49 -6.20 38.48
N GLN A 516 -5.15 -5.83 37.38
CA GLN A 516 -4.72 -4.74 36.49
C GLN A 516 -5.34 -3.38 36.83
N ASP A 517 -6.22 -3.34 37.82
CA ASP A 517 -7.12 -2.21 38.08
C ASP A 517 -7.78 -1.69 36.79
N ALA A 518 -8.31 -2.60 35.96
CA ALA A 518 -8.83 -2.27 34.64
C ALA A 518 -10.10 -3.05 34.28
N VAL A 519 -10.85 -2.54 33.31
CA VAL A 519 -11.97 -3.26 32.70
C VAL A 519 -11.52 -3.84 31.37
N ILE A 520 -11.69 -5.15 31.19
CA ILE A 520 -11.49 -5.83 29.92
C ILE A 520 -12.82 -5.82 29.17
N ILE A 521 -12.84 -5.17 28.00
CA ILE A 521 -14.00 -5.13 27.11
C ILE A 521 -13.77 -6.11 25.96
N THR A 522 -14.75 -6.97 25.69
CA THR A 522 -14.70 -7.91 24.56
C THR A 522 -15.96 -7.86 23.72
N ARG A 523 -15.84 -8.00 22.40
CA ARG A 523 -16.93 -8.12 21.42
C ARG A 523 -16.64 -9.31 20.51
N GLN A 524 -17.66 -10.10 20.16
CA GLN A 524 -17.53 -11.31 19.34
C GLN A 524 -17.75 -11.08 17.83
#